data_AF-A0A8H5LLF7-F1
#
_entry.id   AF-A0A8H5LLF7-F1
#
_cell.length_a   1.000
_cell.length_b   1.000
_cell.length_c   1.000
_cell.angle_alpha   90.00
_cell.angle_beta   90.00
_cell.angle_gamma   90.00
#
_symmetry.space_group_name_H-M   'P 1'
#
loop_
_entity.id
_entity.type
_entity.pdbx_description
1 polymer ?
#
loop_
_entity_poly.entity_id
_entity_poly.type
_entity_poly.pdbx_seq_one_letter_code
_entity_poly.pdbx_strand_id
1 'polypeptide(L)'
;MDVGPNKVSILDTSVLHALYQSAQSFEKDDAYSLGASEGEGLFFIKDRSRHAKRRAIWAQAFTATSIEKYTPYLETCTSKLMTTIMAKSKIGPVDLGRLFNHWAFDLMGLMTFGPSNSFGLLENDDPDHLVENCREAARKSGLEMKEKSDGDKDEDEK
;
A
#
# COMPACT_ATOMS: atom_id res chain seq x y z
N MET A 1 2.70 -11.11 -19.76
CA MET A 1 1.56 -11.06 -18.80
C MET A 1 0.92 -12.43 -18.83
N ASP A 2 1.32 -13.31 -17.91
CA ASP A 2 0.89 -14.71 -17.95
C ASP A 2 -0.51 -14.84 -17.35
N VAL A 3 -1.50 -15.09 -18.21
CA VAL A 3 -2.87 -15.41 -17.79
C VAL A 3 -2.90 -16.90 -17.47
N GLY A 4 -2.90 -17.23 -16.18
CA GLY A 4 -3.08 -18.61 -15.72
C GLY A 4 -4.40 -19.21 -16.21
N PRO A 5 -4.55 -20.54 -16.16
CA PRO A 5 -5.78 -21.22 -16.59
C PRO A 5 -6.99 -20.65 -15.84
N ASN A 6 -8.08 -20.39 -16.56
CA ASN A 6 -9.32 -19.78 -16.07
C ASN A 6 -9.24 -18.29 -15.69
N LYS A 7 -8.23 -17.54 -16.17
CA LYS A 7 -8.17 -16.07 -16.03
C LYS A 7 -8.37 -15.40 -17.38
N VAL A 8 -9.19 -14.35 -17.40
CA VAL A 8 -9.42 -13.52 -18.60
C VAL A 8 -8.81 -12.14 -18.34
N SER A 9 -7.91 -11.71 -19.23
CA SER A 9 -7.38 -10.34 -19.23
C SER A 9 -8.21 -9.49 -20.17
N ILE A 10 -8.76 -8.38 -19.67
CA ILE A 10 -9.58 -7.47 -20.45
C ILE A 10 -8.88 -6.11 -20.48
N LEU A 11 -8.60 -5.61 -21.68
CA LEU A 11 -7.92 -4.32 -21.90
C LEU A 11 -8.87 -3.20 -22.36
N ASP A 12 -10.13 -3.56 -22.66
CA ASP A 12 -11.12 -2.61 -23.15
C ASP A 12 -11.74 -1.79 -21.99
N THR A 13 -11.85 -0.47 -22.16
CA THR A 13 -12.36 0.42 -21.12
C THR A 13 -13.88 0.51 -21.10
N SER A 14 -14.56 0.13 -22.20
CA SER A 14 -16.03 0.20 -22.29
C SER A 14 -16.71 -0.77 -21.33
N VAL A 15 -16.05 -1.87 -20.98
CA VAL A 15 -16.58 -2.87 -20.04
C VAL A 15 -16.45 -2.50 -18.57
N LEU A 16 -15.67 -1.47 -18.21
CA LEU A 16 -15.38 -1.13 -16.79
C LEU A 16 -16.65 -0.90 -15.99
N HIS A 17 -17.61 -0.18 -16.57
CA HIS A 17 -18.90 0.07 -15.94
C HIS A 17 -19.67 -1.24 -15.71
N ALA A 18 -19.69 -2.15 -16.68
CA ALA A 18 -20.35 -3.45 -16.54
C ALA A 18 -19.70 -4.31 -15.44
N LEU A 19 -18.37 -4.27 -15.31
CA LEU A 19 -17.62 -5.05 -14.32
C LEU A 19 -17.76 -4.53 -12.89
N TYR A 20 -17.73 -3.21 -12.70
CA TYR A 20 -17.65 -2.58 -11.36
C TYR A 20 -18.97 -2.04 -10.80
N GLN A 21 -20.00 -1.81 -11.62
CA GLN A 21 -21.24 -1.14 -11.18
C GLN A 21 -22.27 -2.05 -10.52
N SER A 22 -22.27 -3.34 -10.85
CA SER A 22 -23.32 -4.25 -10.43
C SER A 22 -23.38 -4.38 -8.89
N ALA A 23 -24.57 -4.34 -8.30
CA ALA A 23 -24.79 -4.78 -6.92
C ALA A 23 -24.41 -6.27 -6.73
N GLN A 24 -24.36 -7.01 -7.84
CA GLN A 24 -23.79 -8.35 -8.00
C GLN A 24 -22.42 -8.31 -8.72
N SER A 25 -21.58 -7.30 -8.45
CA SER A 25 -20.18 -7.24 -8.94
C SER A 25 -19.43 -8.54 -8.64
N PHE A 26 -18.32 -8.83 -9.31
CA PHE A 26 -17.59 -10.08 -9.07
C PHE A 26 -17.13 -10.20 -7.60
N GLU A 27 -17.15 -11.42 -7.06
CA GLU A 27 -16.58 -11.68 -5.74
C GLU A 27 -15.06 -11.53 -5.78
N LYS A 28 -14.47 -11.14 -4.64
CA LYS A 28 -13.02 -11.10 -4.52
C LYS A 28 -12.47 -12.52 -4.65
N ASP A 29 -11.53 -12.68 -5.56
CA ASP A 29 -10.84 -13.93 -5.83
C ASP A 29 -10.07 -14.45 -4.60
N ASP A 30 -9.68 -15.72 -4.63
CA ASP A 30 -8.80 -16.31 -3.62
C ASP A 30 -7.42 -15.67 -3.52
N ALA A 31 -7.01 -14.89 -4.53
CA ALA A 31 -5.88 -13.97 -4.42
C ALA A 31 -5.98 -12.97 -3.24
N TYR A 32 -7.19 -12.70 -2.73
CA TYR A 32 -7.42 -11.85 -1.55
C TYR A 32 -7.45 -12.63 -0.23
N SER A 33 -7.26 -13.95 -0.27
CA SER A 33 -7.08 -14.77 0.94
C SER A 33 -5.67 -14.56 1.51
N LEU A 34 -5.60 -14.17 2.78
CA LEU A 34 -4.35 -13.98 3.52
C LEU A 34 -3.62 -15.27 3.92
N GLY A 35 -3.89 -16.40 3.25
CA GLY A 35 -3.33 -17.70 3.58
C GLY A 35 -3.51 -18.07 5.06
N ALA A 36 -2.39 -18.29 5.77
CA ALA A 36 -2.32 -18.69 7.18
C ALA A 36 -2.43 -17.53 8.18
N SER A 37 -2.58 -16.29 7.73
CA SER A 37 -2.68 -15.12 8.64
C SER A 37 -4.14 -14.74 8.89
N GLU A 38 -4.51 -14.67 10.18
CA GLU A 38 -5.83 -14.24 10.64
C GLU A 38 -6.01 -12.71 10.56
N GLY A 39 -5.73 -12.11 9.40
CA GLY A 39 -5.86 -10.67 9.21
C GLY A 39 -7.29 -10.26 8.87
N GLU A 40 -7.95 -9.50 9.74
CA GLU A 40 -9.26 -8.88 9.45
C GLU A 40 -9.16 -7.51 8.76
N GLY A 41 -8.14 -7.31 7.92
CA GLY A 41 -7.99 -6.07 7.16
C GLY A 41 -9.17 -5.85 6.23
N LEU A 42 -9.70 -4.62 6.16
CA LEU A 42 -10.87 -4.30 5.34
C LEU A 42 -10.72 -4.79 3.89
N PHE A 43 -9.51 -4.70 3.34
CA PHE A 43 -9.20 -5.14 1.99
C PHE A 43 -9.40 -6.65 1.76
N PHE A 44 -9.17 -7.47 2.78
CA PHE A 44 -9.20 -8.95 2.69
C PHE A 44 -10.58 -9.55 2.96
N ILE A 45 -11.52 -8.76 3.47
CA ILE A 45 -12.89 -9.23 3.69
C ILE A 45 -13.56 -9.47 2.33
N LYS A 46 -13.84 -10.74 2.05
CA LYS A 46 -14.57 -11.20 0.85
C LYS A 46 -16.09 -11.09 1.00
N ASP A 47 -16.61 -11.40 2.19
CA ASP A 47 -18.04 -11.27 2.47
C ASP A 47 -18.48 -9.81 2.34
N ARG A 48 -19.42 -9.56 1.43
CA ARG A 48 -19.82 -8.19 1.07
C ARG A 48 -20.55 -7.48 2.20
N SER A 49 -21.41 -8.19 2.93
CA SER A 49 -22.18 -7.60 4.02
C SER A 49 -21.27 -7.13 5.15
N ARG A 50 -20.33 -7.99 5.55
CA ARG A 50 -19.28 -7.69 6.53
C ARG A 50 -18.35 -6.58 6.04
N HIS A 51 -17.92 -6.63 4.77
CA HIS A 51 -17.09 -5.60 4.17
C HIS A 51 -17.80 -4.24 4.16
N ALA A 52 -19.07 -4.19 3.74
CA ALA A 52 -19.86 -2.95 3.71
C ALA A 52 -20.02 -2.34 5.11
N LYS A 53 -20.34 -3.15 6.12
CA LYS A 53 -20.42 -2.71 7.52
C LYS A 53 -19.09 -2.14 8.01
N ARG A 54 -17.98 -2.84 7.76
CA ARG A 54 -16.64 -2.37 8.19
C ARG A 54 -16.19 -1.14 7.42
N ARG A 55 -16.47 -1.08 6.11
CA ARG A 55 -16.17 0.08 5.24
C ARG A 55 -16.92 1.32 5.70
N ALA A 56 -18.19 1.20 6.11
CA ALA A 56 -18.99 2.34 6.56
C ALA A 56 -18.35 3.09 7.75
N ILE A 57 -17.70 2.35 8.66
CA ILE A 57 -16.94 2.92 9.78
C ILE A 57 -15.74 3.72 9.27
N TRP A 58 -14.95 3.13 8.38
CA TRP A 58 -13.78 3.78 7.77
C TRP A 58 -14.13 4.96 6.88
N ALA A 59 -15.29 4.94 6.21
CA ALA A 59 -15.72 5.98 5.29
C ALA A 59 -15.78 7.37 5.93
N GLN A 60 -16.07 7.45 7.24
CA GLN A 60 -16.11 8.70 7.98
C GLN A 60 -14.74 9.38 8.06
N ALA A 61 -13.66 8.61 8.14
CA ALA A 61 -12.29 9.13 8.14
C ALA A 61 -11.88 9.69 6.76
N PHE A 62 -12.52 9.26 5.67
CA PHE A 62 -12.19 9.66 4.30
C PHE A 62 -13.24 10.58 3.66
N THR A 63 -14.06 11.28 4.46
CA THR A 63 -14.94 12.34 3.95
C THR A 63 -14.12 13.59 3.57
N ALA A 64 -14.64 14.45 2.69
CA ALA A 64 -13.97 15.70 2.32
C ALA A 64 -13.61 16.55 3.56
N THR A 65 -14.53 16.67 4.51
CA THR A 65 -14.30 17.39 5.77
C THR A 65 -13.23 16.75 6.64
N SER A 66 -13.13 15.41 6.67
CA SER A 66 -12.05 14.74 7.40
C SER A 66 -10.70 14.93 6.70
N ILE A 67 -10.67 14.88 5.36
CA ILE A 67 -9.46 15.13 4.57
C ILE A 67 -8.94 16.55 4.78
N GLU A 68 -9.82 17.56 4.80
CA GLU A 68 -9.44 18.94 5.09
C GLU A 68 -8.75 19.09 6.46
N LYS A 69 -9.18 18.31 7.46
CA LYS A 69 -8.53 18.30 8.79
C LYS A 69 -7.14 17.67 8.77
N TYR A 70 -6.82 16.85 7.75
CA TYR A 70 -5.51 16.22 7.61
C TYR A 70 -4.49 17.11 6.88
N THR A 71 -4.94 18.12 6.15
CA THR A 71 -4.08 19.05 5.41
C THR A 71 -2.91 19.61 6.24
N PRO A 72 -3.10 20.07 7.50
CA PRO A 72 -1.99 20.60 8.30
C PRO A 72 -0.91 19.55 8.61
N TYR A 73 -1.32 18.28 8.81
CA TYR A 73 -0.38 17.18 9.05
C TYR A 73 0.41 16.86 7.77
N LEU A 74 -0.27 16.85 6.63
CA LEU A 74 0.35 16.66 5.32
C LEU A 74 1.39 17.75 5.03
N GLU A 75 1.04 19.01 5.25
CA GLU A 75 1.95 20.16 5.06
C GLU A 75 3.18 20.05 5.96
N THR A 76 2.98 19.67 7.23
CA THR A 76 4.07 19.49 8.19
C THR A 76 5.02 18.37 7.74
N CYS A 77 4.50 17.18 7.43
CA CYS A 77 5.29 16.05 6.96
C CYS A 77 6.03 16.36 5.65
N THR A 78 5.35 17.02 4.72
CA THR A 78 5.93 17.38 3.41
C THR A 78 7.04 18.41 3.56
N SER A 79 6.86 19.40 4.45
CA SER A 79 7.91 20.38 4.76
C SER A 79 9.16 19.72 5.37
N LYS A 80 8.96 18.74 6.25
CA LYS A 80 10.06 17.93 6.80
C LYS A 80 10.77 17.13 5.72
N LEU A 81 10.02 16.45 4.85
CA LEU A 81 10.58 15.70 3.73
C LEU A 81 11.46 16.60 2.83
N MET A 82 10.96 17.78 2.46
CA MET A 82 11.73 18.74 1.65
C MET A 82 13.01 19.19 2.35
N THR A 83 12.94 19.47 3.65
CA THR A 83 14.10 19.86 4.46
C THR A 83 15.14 18.73 4.52
N THR A 84 14.71 17.49 4.73
CA THR A 84 15.58 16.32 4.75
C THR A 84 16.23 16.07 3.39
N ILE A 85 15.48 16.18 2.28
CA ILE A 85 16.02 16.05 0.93
C ILE A 85 17.10 17.10 0.68
N MET A 86 16.82 18.37 0.97
CA MET A 86 17.78 19.47 0.79
C MET A 86 19.03 19.33 1.65
N ALA A 87 18.91 18.76 2.85
CA ALA A 87 20.06 18.50 3.71
C ALA A 87 20.91 17.33 3.17
N LYS A 88 20.28 16.20 2.82
CA LYS A 88 20.99 15.00 2.34
C LYS A 88 21.61 15.22 0.95
N SER A 89 20.98 16.01 0.08
CA SER A 89 21.49 16.29 -1.27
C SER A 89 22.79 17.09 -1.28
N LYS A 90 23.13 17.79 -0.18
CA LYS A 90 24.42 18.48 -0.03
C LYS A 90 25.57 17.53 0.25
N ILE A 91 25.28 16.33 0.75
CA ILE A 91 26.28 15.32 1.15
C ILE A 91 26.54 14.35 -0.01
N GLY A 92 25.49 13.96 -0.73
CA GLY A 92 25.60 12.99 -1.81
C GLY A 92 24.25 12.62 -2.45
N PRO A 93 24.22 11.55 -3.27
CA PRO A 93 22.98 11.07 -3.87
C PRO A 93 21.97 10.65 -2.80
N VAL A 94 20.69 10.95 -3.07
CA VAL A 94 19.58 10.71 -2.14
C VAL A 94 18.68 9.62 -2.69
N ASP A 95 18.44 8.58 -1.90
CA ASP A 95 17.41 7.57 -2.19
C ASP A 95 16.02 8.14 -1.85
N LEU A 96 15.31 8.60 -2.88
CA LEU A 96 13.95 9.11 -2.74
C LEU A 96 12.93 8.02 -2.39
N GLY A 97 13.12 6.78 -2.85
CA GLY A 97 12.21 5.68 -2.54
C GLY A 97 12.17 5.41 -1.04
N ARG A 98 13.35 5.37 -0.41
CA ARG A 98 13.47 5.24 1.05
C ARG A 98 12.85 6.42 1.79
N LEU A 99 13.14 7.66 1.38
CA LEU A 99 12.57 8.84 2.02
C LEU A 99 11.05 8.92 1.88
N PHE A 100 10.49 8.54 0.74
CA PHE A 100 9.03 8.49 0.57
C PHE A 100 8.39 7.41 1.45
N ASN A 101 9.03 6.26 1.63
CA ASN A 101 8.55 5.27 2.58
C ASN A 101 8.54 5.82 4.01
N HIS A 102 9.63 6.47 4.46
CA HIS A 102 9.69 7.08 5.80
C HIS A 102 8.61 8.16 5.96
N TRP A 103 8.44 9.03 4.96
CA TRP A 103 7.40 10.05 4.93
C TRP A 103 5.99 9.46 5.01
N ALA A 104 5.72 8.39 4.27
CA ALA A 104 4.42 7.73 4.26
C ALA A 104 4.08 7.15 5.63
N PHE A 105 5.04 6.50 6.30
CA PHE A 105 4.83 5.99 7.65
C PHE A 105 4.63 7.11 8.68
N ASP A 106 5.43 8.18 8.63
CA ASP A 106 5.25 9.33 9.53
C ASP A 106 3.89 10.01 9.34
N LEU A 107 3.48 10.23 8.08
CA LEU A 107 2.19 10.81 7.75
C LEU A 107 1.03 9.93 8.23
N MET A 108 1.08 8.63 7.93
CA MET A 108 0.04 7.68 8.35
C MET A 108 0.00 7.55 9.89
N GLY A 109 1.15 7.58 10.56
CA GLY A 109 1.24 7.61 12.02
C GLY A 109 0.53 8.83 12.61
N LEU A 110 0.84 10.02 12.09
CA LEU A 110 0.20 11.28 12.53
C LEU A 110 -1.31 11.30 12.24
N MET A 111 -1.74 10.83 11.08
CA MET A 111 -3.17 10.77 10.72
C MET A 111 -3.95 9.77 11.59
N THR A 112 -3.32 8.66 11.96
CA THR A 112 -3.99 7.57 12.69
C THR A 112 -3.95 7.77 14.20
N PHE A 113 -2.82 8.21 14.75
CA PHE A 113 -2.56 8.30 16.19
C PHE A 113 -2.50 9.75 16.71
N GLY A 114 -2.63 10.72 15.82
CA GLY A 114 -2.60 12.15 16.14
C GLY A 114 -1.18 12.73 16.28
N PRO A 115 -1.09 14.04 16.54
CA PRO A 115 0.16 14.81 16.49
C PRO A 115 1.21 14.40 17.53
N SER A 116 0.81 13.73 18.62
CA SER A 116 1.73 13.32 19.69
C SER A 116 2.50 12.03 19.38
N ASN A 117 2.16 11.32 18.30
CA ASN A 117 2.64 9.96 18.01
C ASN A 117 3.24 9.86 16.60
N SER A 118 4.17 10.75 16.27
CA SER A 118 5.00 10.62 15.06
C SER A 118 6.08 9.56 15.29
N PHE A 119 6.28 8.65 14.33
CA PHE A 119 7.39 7.68 14.37
C PHE A 119 8.75 8.37 14.22
N GLY A 120 8.79 9.51 13.52
CA GLY A 120 10.01 10.31 13.35
C GLY A 120 11.02 9.66 12.39
N LEU A 121 10.52 8.86 11.44
CA LEU A 121 11.34 8.07 10.52
C LEU A 121 12.13 8.96 9.55
N LEU A 122 11.59 10.11 9.18
CA LEU A 122 12.31 11.10 8.35
C LEU A 122 13.50 11.73 9.05
N GLU A 123 13.46 11.84 10.38
CA GLU A 123 14.50 12.48 11.19
C GLU A 123 15.53 11.46 11.67
N ASN A 124 15.07 10.29 12.12
CA ASN A 124 15.89 9.27 12.76
C ASN A 124 16.36 8.17 11.81
N ASP A 125 15.95 8.22 10.54
CA ASP A 125 16.39 7.29 9.50
C ASP A 125 16.02 5.81 9.79
N ASP A 126 14.87 5.59 10.44
CA ASP A 126 14.32 4.27 10.79
C ASP A 126 15.25 3.35 11.60
N PRO A 127 15.57 3.71 12.87
CA PRO A 127 16.53 2.96 13.69
C PRO A 127 16.05 1.55 14.05
N ASP A 128 14.73 1.36 14.18
CA ASP A 128 14.10 0.09 14.55
C ASP A 128 13.72 -0.76 13.32
N HIS A 129 14.11 -0.33 12.12
CA HIS A 129 13.82 -1.00 10.84
C HIS A 129 12.32 -1.27 10.62
N LEU A 130 11.44 -0.36 11.07
CA LEU A 130 9.99 -0.52 10.97
C LEU A 130 9.52 -0.70 9.52
N VAL A 131 10.10 0.06 8.58
CA VAL A 131 9.71 0.01 7.17
C VAL A 131 10.10 -1.34 6.56
N GLU A 132 11.32 -1.80 6.82
CA GLU A 132 11.81 -3.07 6.30
C GLU A 132 11.08 -4.26 6.93
N ASN A 133 10.84 -4.23 8.24
CA ASN A 133 10.09 -5.25 8.95
C ASN A 133 8.65 -5.39 8.39
N CYS A 134 7.98 -4.27 8.11
CA CYS A 134 6.67 -4.28 7.48
C CYS A 134 6.73 -4.85 6.04
N ARG A 135 7.76 -4.50 5.27
CA ARG A 135 7.95 -5.03 3.92
C ARG A 135 8.19 -6.54 3.93
N GLU A 136 9.05 -7.01 4.82
CA GLU A 136 9.29 -8.44 4.99
C GLU A 136 8.02 -9.19 5.41
N ALA A 137 7.21 -8.61 6.30
CA ALA A 137 5.95 -9.20 6.71
C ALA A 137 4.95 -9.28 5.54
N ALA A 138 4.88 -8.24 4.70
CA ALA A 138 4.09 -8.25 3.47
C ALA A 138 4.57 -9.35 2.49
N ARG A 139 5.89 -9.50 2.34
CA ARG A 139 6.47 -10.55 1.51
C ARG A 139 6.13 -11.95 2.02
N LYS A 140 6.29 -12.18 3.33
CA LYS A 140 6.02 -13.47 4.00
C LYS A 140 4.54 -13.85 3.96
N SER A 141 3.64 -12.86 3.98
CA SER A 141 2.18 -13.07 3.84
C SER A 141 1.70 -13.25 2.39
N GLY A 142 2.61 -13.21 1.40
CA GLY A 142 2.28 -13.39 -0.01
C GLY A 142 1.64 -12.17 -0.67
N LEU A 143 1.73 -10.99 -0.04
CA LEU A 143 1.19 -9.72 -0.56
C LEU A 143 2.10 -9.05 -1.58
N GLU A 144 3.38 -9.38 -1.63
CA GLU A 144 4.24 -8.99 -2.76
C GLU A 144 3.94 -9.92 -3.93
N MET A 145 3.39 -9.36 -5.02
CA MET A 145 3.35 -10.06 -6.30
C MET A 145 4.77 -10.47 -6.67
N LYS A 146 5.00 -11.78 -6.85
CA LYS A 146 6.26 -12.30 -7.37
C LYS A 146 6.55 -11.63 -8.72
N GLU A 147 7.43 -10.63 -8.74
CA GLU A 147 8.19 -10.35 -9.94
C GLU A 147 9.09 -11.57 -10.17
N LYS A 148 8.68 -12.43 -11.10
CA LYS A 148 9.59 -13.42 -11.66
C LYS A 148 10.60 -12.63 -12.49
N SER A 149 11.85 -12.63 -12.03
CA SER A 149 12.99 -12.27 -12.84
C SER A 149 13.06 -13.21 -14.06
N ASP A 150 12.81 -12.66 -15.25
CA ASP A 150 13.29 -13.25 -16.50
C ASP A 150 14.82 -13.19 -16.48
N GLY A 151 15.45 -14.36 -16.68
CA GLY A 151 16.89 -14.52 -16.57
C GLY A 151 17.33 -15.96 -16.82
N ASP A 152 17.11 -16.40 -18.07
CA ASP A 152 18.01 -17.21 -18.91
C ASP A 152 18.51 -18.58 -18.41
N LYS A 153 18.16 -19.62 -19.18
CA LYS A 153 19.13 -20.45 -19.93
C LYS A 153 18.39 -21.45 -20.82
N ASP A 154 18.24 -21.07 -22.08
CA ASP A 154 18.40 -22.03 -23.18
C ASP A 154 19.87 -22.47 -23.17
N GLU A 155 20.13 -23.75 -22.93
CA GLU A 155 21.16 -24.56 -23.60
C GLU A 155 21.19 -25.97 -22.99
N ASP A 156 21.32 -26.95 -23.89
CA ASP A 156 21.60 -28.37 -23.68
C ASP A 156 20.45 -29.28 -23.18
N GLU A 157 19.86 -30.07 -24.09
CA GLU A 157 20.34 -31.45 -24.32
C GLU A 157 19.48 -32.20 -25.37
N LYS A 158 20.07 -32.36 -26.56
CA LYS A 158 20.03 -33.52 -27.49
C LYS A 158 18.76 -33.94 -28.23
#